data_AF-A0A5C7XAV0-F1
#
_entry.id   AF-A0A5C7XAV0-F1
#
_cell.length_a   1.000
_cell.length_b   1.000
_cell.length_c   1.000
_cell.angle_alpha   90.00
_cell.angle_beta   90.00
_cell.angle_gamma   90.00
#
_symmetry.space_group_name_H-M   'P 1'
#
loop_
_entity.id
_entity.type
_entity.pdbx_description
1 polymer ?
#
loop_
_entity_poly.entity_id
_entity_poly.type
_entity_poly.pdbx_seq_one_letter_code
_entity_poly.pdbx_strand_id
1 'polypeptide(L)'
;MLRELELLPVWRVRSPAPASLSPVTITAPVSVVEAEVEVVIEATTAIVEPVVETVSEPMEMAAPIVMTQQTPSEVLPEFEADSPAVAVEPLVQTPWLLYCPQADDAQSQQLLQNMMRALQLPLEEVSLYQQPLQLTQVNTRFCVLFGLAQANQFLATEYAQMAAVRGQILPYGDMMVVITHHPQAMLENPLLKREVWQDLCLLLAKNTDVAT
;
A
#
# COMPACT_ATOMS: atom_id res chain seq x y z
N MET A 1 1.03 -19.48 40.27
CA MET A 1 0.13 -18.52 39.58
C MET A 1 0.98 -17.36 39.06
N LEU A 2 1.74 -17.57 37.97
CA LEU A 2 2.56 -16.54 37.34
C LEU A 2 1.96 -16.25 35.97
N ARG A 3 0.97 -15.35 35.92
CA ARG A 3 0.46 -14.83 34.65
C ARG A 3 1.46 -13.82 34.10
N GLU A 4 2.20 -14.28 33.11
CA GLU A 4 2.48 -13.56 31.87
C GLU A 4 2.67 -12.05 32.01
N LEU A 5 3.95 -11.66 32.16
CA LEU A 5 4.38 -10.28 31.92
C LEU A 5 4.30 -10.01 30.42
N GLU A 6 3.17 -9.48 29.95
CA GLU A 6 2.90 -9.10 28.54
C GLU A 6 3.77 -7.91 28.08
N LEU A 7 5.09 -8.09 28.07
CA LEU A 7 6.09 -7.13 27.62
C LEU A 7 6.14 -7.08 26.09
N LEU A 8 5.01 -6.71 25.46
CA LEU A 8 5.01 -6.29 24.08
C LEU A 8 5.87 -5.02 23.92
N PRO A 9 6.61 -4.86 22.82
CA PRO A 9 7.41 -3.67 22.59
C PRO A 9 6.49 -2.44 22.53
N VAL A 10 6.61 -1.56 23.52
CA VAL A 10 5.81 -0.34 23.63
C VAL A 10 6.25 0.64 22.54
N TRP A 11 5.39 0.91 21.57
CA TRP A 11 5.63 1.97 20.60
C TRP A 11 5.54 3.31 21.33
N ARG A 12 6.67 3.99 21.44
CA ARG A 12 6.74 5.37 21.93
C ARG A 12 7.29 6.24 20.81
N VAL A 13 6.59 7.34 20.52
CA VAL A 13 7.14 8.45 19.73
C VAL A 13 8.44 8.87 20.40
N ARG A 14 9.54 8.95 19.64
CA ARG A 14 10.79 9.49 20.18
C ARG A 14 10.60 10.99 20.38
N SER A 15 10.58 11.43 21.64
CA SER A 15 10.68 12.86 21.96
C SER A 15 11.92 13.45 21.27
N PRO A 16 11.86 14.69 20.76
CA PRO A 16 13.00 15.32 20.10
C PRO A 16 14.20 15.33 21.05
N ALA A 17 15.37 14.94 20.53
CA ALA A 17 16.58 14.85 21.33
C ALA A 17 16.94 16.21 21.93
N PRO A 18 17.35 16.28 23.21
CA PRO A 18 17.77 17.54 23.82
C PRO A 18 18.97 18.11 23.07
N ALA A 19 18.81 19.31 22.51
CA ALA A 19 19.83 20.01 21.73
C ALA A 19 20.93 20.58 22.63
N SER A 20 21.75 19.70 23.22
CA SER A 20 23.04 20.09 23.79
C SER A 20 23.98 18.90 23.89
N LEU A 21 24.72 18.65 22.81
CA LEU A 21 25.96 17.89 22.87
C LEU A 21 27.10 18.91 22.94
N SER A 22 27.66 19.10 24.13
CA SER A 22 28.95 19.79 24.28
C SER A 22 29.99 19.04 23.45
N PRO A 23 30.83 19.73 22.65
CA PRO A 23 31.81 19.05 21.82
C PRO A 23 32.84 18.32 22.69
N VAL A 24 32.79 16.99 22.65
CA VAL A 24 33.88 16.15 23.15
C VAL A 24 35.08 16.38 22.25
N THR A 25 36.15 16.93 22.82
CA THR A 25 37.44 17.06 22.16
C THR A 25 38.00 15.67 21.84
N ILE A 26 37.83 15.23 20.58
CA ILE A 26 38.49 14.02 20.09
C ILE A 26 39.96 14.35 19.85
N THR A 27 40.80 13.98 20.82
CA THR A 27 42.25 13.91 20.61
C THR A 27 42.55 12.61 19.87
N ALA A 28 42.96 12.73 18.60
CA ALA A 28 43.51 11.61 17.83
C ALA A 28 44.86 11.15 18.42
N PRO A 29 45.31 9.92 18.13
CA PRO A 29 46.00 9.74 16.85
C PRO A 29 45.70 8.43 16.10
N VAL A 30 45.69 8.56 14.78
CA VAL A 30 46.38 7.70 13.80
C VAL A 30 46.44 6.18 14.08
N SER A 31 45.74 5.41 13.25
CA SER A 31 46.44 4.36 12.50
C SER A 31 45.88 4.24 11.08
N VAL A 32 46.77 4.43 10.12
CA VAL A 32 46.59 4.01 8.72
C VAL A 32 46.68 2.48 8.67
N VAL A 33 45.97 1.83 7.74
CA VAL A 33 46.50 0.89 6.74
C VAL A 33 45.38 0.53 5.77
N GLU A 34 45.67 0.87 4.52
CA GLU A 34 44.97 0.62 3.27
C GLU A 34 45.22 -0.82 2.81
N ALA A 35 44.22 -1.48 2.24
CA ALA A 35 44.40 -2.80 1.61
C ALA A 35 43.36 -3.00 0.49
N GLU A 36 43.69 -2.49 -0.69
CA GLU A 36 43.05 -2.89 -1.94
C GLU A 36 43.31 -4.37 -2.24
N VAL A 37 42.37 -5.05 -2.89
CA VAL A 37 42.67 -6.25 -3.69
C VAL A 37 41.96 -6.15 -5.04
N GLU A 38 42.74 -6.45 -6.08
CA GLU A 38 42.47 -6.23 -7.49
C GLU A 38 41.30 -7.00 -8.11
N VAL A 39 40.88 -6.43 -9.25
CA VAL A 39 40.09 -7.02 -10.32
C VAL A 39 40.73 -8.27 -10.90
N VAL A 40 39.93 -9.31 -11.19
CA VAL A 40 40.21 -10.20 -12.34
C VAL A 40 38.94 -10.36 -13.17
N ILE A 41 39.04 -9.90 -14.42
CA ILE A 41 38.11 -10.17 -15.52
C ILE A 41 38.76 -11.22 -16.41
N GLU A 42 38.03 -12.31 -16.74
CA GLU A 42 38.44 -13.23 -17.80
C GLU A 42 37.33 -13.36 -18.84
N ALA A 43 37.74 -13.34 -20.11
CA ALA A 43 36.86 -13.37 -21.28
C ALA A 43 37.38 -14.36 -22.32
N THR A 44 36.48 -15.14 -22.91
CA THR A 44 36.64 -15.81 -24.21
C THR A 44 35.23 -16.18 -24.72
N THR A 45 34.76 -15.79 -25.92
CA THR A 45 35.11 -16.34 -27.25
C THR A 45 34.84 -17.85 -27.32
N ALA A 46 34.05 -18.42 -28.26
CA ALA A 46 33.73 -17.95 -29.62
C ALA A 46 32.35 -18.41 -30.18
N ILE A 47 31.87 -17.65 -31.16
CA ILE A 47 31.07 -18.02 -32.37
C ILE A 47 30.98 -19.50 -32.79
N VAL A 48 29.81 -19.90 -33.35
CA VAL A 48 29.63 -20.45 -34.73
C VAL A 48 28.14 -20.80 -34.99
N GLU A 49 27.54 -20.21 -36.04
CA GLU A 49 26.32 -20.71 -36.73
C GLU A 49 26.74 -21.65 -37.87
N PRO A 50 26.01 -22.77 -38.15
CA PRO A 50 25.36 -22.93 -39.47
C PRO A 50 24.11 -23.88 -39.51
N VAL A 51 23.30 -24.02 -40.59
CA VAL A 51 22.82 -23.10 -41.66
C VAL A 51 21.74 -23.83 -42.53
N VAL A 52 20.61 -23.16 -42.87
CA VAL A 52 19.54 -23.54 -43.87
C VAL A 52 18.82 -24.93 -43.73
N GLU A 53 17.72 -25.31 -44.42
CA GLU A 53 16.99 -24.75 -45.59
C GLU A 53 15.51 -25.21 -45.72
N THR A 54 14.71 -24.49 -46.55
CA THR A 54 13.48 -24.91 -47.29
C THR A 54 12.25 -25.44 -46.53
N VAL A 55 11.08 -24.78 -46.53
CA VAL A 55 10.11 -24.36 -47.59
C VAL A 55 9.12 -25.45 -48.03
N SER A 56 7.81 -25.15 -47.93
CA SER A 56 6.75 -25.36 -48.95
C SER A 56 5.35 -25.18 -48.36
N GLU A 57 4.59 -24.20 -48.84
CA GLU A 57 3.11 -24.18 -48.78
C GLU A 57 2.56 -25.10 -49.90
N PRO A 58 1.26 -25.51 -49.89
CA PRO A 58 0.23 -24.62 -50.46
C PRO A 58 -1.19 -24.67 -49.84
N MET A 59 -1.87 -23.52 -49.91
CA MET A 59 -3.28 -23.24 -50.27
C MET A 59 -4.27 -24.41 -50.51
N GLU A 60 -5.52 -24.34 -49.98
CA GLU A 60 -6.74 -23.93 -50.72
C GLU A 60 -8.09 -24.16 -49.94
N MET A 61 -9.16 -23.45 -50.37
CA MET A 61 -10.59 -23.43 -49.96
C MET A 61 -11.21 -24.57 -49.12
N ALA A 62 -12.09 -24.17 -48.18
CA ALA A 62 -13.56 -24.25 -48.38
C ALA A 62 -14.37 -23.49 -47.29
N ALA A 63 -15.36 -22.70 -47.73
CA ALA A 63 -16.45 -22.19 -46.87
C ALA A 63 -17.67 -23.14 -46.96
N PRO A 64 -18.70 -22.96 -46.10
CA PRO A 64 -19.77 -22.07 -46.55
C PRO A 64 -20.34 -21.14 -45.48
N ILE A 65 -20.93 -20.05 -45.97
CA ILE A 65 -21.64 -19.01 -45.22
C ILE A 65 -23.09 -19.45 -45.01
N VAL A 66 -23.63 -19.29 -43.79
CA VAL A 66 -25.07 -19.36 -43.53
C VAL A 66 -25.62 -17.94 -43.37
N MET A 67 -26.44 -17.50 -44.32
CA MET A 67 -27.34 -16.37 -44.12
C MET A 67 -28.69 -16.89 -43.62
N THR A 68 -29.16 -16.38 -42.50
CA THR A 68 -30.60 -16.18 -42.25
C THR A 68 -30.83 -14.74 -41.81
N GLN A 69 -31.88 -14.14 -42.34
CA GLN A 69 -32.15 -12.70 -42.33
C GLN A 69 -33.14 -12.31 -41.22
N GLN A 70 -33.46 -11.01 -41.16
CA GLN A 70 -34.67 -10.39 -40.59
C GLN A 70 -34.61 -9.95 -39.13
N THR A 71 -34.29 -8.66 -38.95
CA THR A 71 -35.02 -7.80 -37.99
C THR A 71 -36.44 -7.52 -38.52
N PRO A 72 -37.39 -7.14 -37.66
CA PRO A 72 -37.66 -5.71 -37.52
C PRO A 72 -37.83 -5.25 -36.05
N SER A 73 -37.69 -3.94 -35.86
CA SER A 73 -37.80 -3.25 -34.58
C SER A 73 -39.19 -3.36 -33.95
N GLU A 74 -39.22 -3.58 -32.64
CA GLU A 74 -40.31 -3.12 -31.77
C GLU A 74 -39.67 -2.50 -30.51
N VAL A 75 -39.36 -1.20 -30.60
CA VAL A 75 -38.72 -0.41 -29.54
C VAL A 75 -39.66 0.72 -29.15
N LEU A 76 -40.43 0.50 -28.08
CA LEU A 76 -41.13 1.52 -27.30
C LEU A 76 -41.51 0.93 -25.92
N PRO A 77 -41.47 1.72 -24.83
CA PRO A 77 -40.57 2.83 -24.54
C PRO A 77 -39.55 2.43 -23.46
N GLU A 78 -38.43 3.16 -23.42
CA GLU A 78 -37.57 3.16 -22.24
C GLU A 78 -38.37 3.66 -21.03
N PHE A 79 -38.53 2.80 -20.03
CA PHE A 79 -38.86 3.30 -18.69
C PHE A 79 -37.61 4.04 -18.20
N GLU A 80 -37.58 5.35 -18.43
CA GLU A 80 -36.84 6.30 -17.60
C GLU A 80 -37.41 6.18 -16.19
N ALA A 81 -37.00 5.13 -15.49
CA ALA A 81 -36.96 5.11 -14.05
C ALA A 81 -35.91 6.15 -13.66
N ASP A 82 -36.37 7.41 -13.57
CA ASP A 82 -35.77 8.46 -12.75
C ASP A 82 -35.68 7.90 -11.32
N SER A 83 -34.66 7.08 -11.14
CA SER A 83 -34.23 6.61 -9.84
C SER A 83 -33.58 7.85 -9.26
N PRO A 84 -34.18 8.51 -8.24
CA PRO A 84 -33.53 9.64 -7.63
C PRO A 84 -32.16 9.13 -7.22
N ALA A 85 -31.10 9.77 -7.73
CA ALA A 85 -29.74 9.34 -7.47
C ALA A 85 -29.56 9.38 -5.95
N VAL A 86 -29.68 8.21 -5.31
CA VAL A 86 -29.59 8.08 -3.86
C VAL A 86 -28.18 8.49 -3.54
N ALA A 87 -28.04 9.72 -3.04
CA ALA A 87 -26.78 10.22 -2.52
C ALA A 87 -26.39 9.25 -1.41
N VAL A 88 -25.47 8.35 -1.72
CA VAL A 88 -25.00 7.33 -0.79
C VAL A 88 -24.37 8.08 0.36
N GLU A 89 -25.08 8.18 1.49
CA GLU A 89 -24.59 8.92 2.64
C GLU A 89 -23.24 8.33 3.05
N PRO A 90 -22.17 9.15 3.15
CA PRO A 90 -20.85 8.65 3.43
C PRO A 90 -20.84 7.97 4.80
N LEU A 91 -20.52 6.68 4.79
CA LEU A 91 -20.51 5.80 5.96
C LEU A 91 -19.40 6.18 6.95
N VAL A 92 -18.35 6.83 6.46
CA VAL A 92 -17.26 7.42 7.24
C VAL A 92 -17.13 8.89 6.88
N GLN A 93 -17.20 9.76 7.90
CA GLN A 93 -17.09 11.23 7.78
C GLN A 93 -16.00 11.82 8.71
N THR A 94 -15.17 10.97 9.31
CA THR A 94 -14.06 11.41 10.18
C THR A 94 -12.87 11.86 9.35
N PRO A 95 -12.09 12.87 9.79
CA PRO A 95 -10.94 13.39 9.03
C PRO A 95 -9.81 12.36 8.87
N TRP A 96 -9.73 11.36 9.74
CA TRP A 96 -8.83 10.20 9.62
C TRP A 96 -9.60 8.88 9.51
N LEU A 97 -9.21 8.06 8.53
CA LEU A 97 -9.64 6.67 8.37
C LEU A 97 -8.44 5.72 8.44
N LEU A 98 -8.51 4.72 9.31
CA LEU A 98 -7.65 3.54 9.30
C LEU A 98 -8.47 2.38 8.74
N TYR A 99 -8.14 1.91 7.54
CA TYR A 99 -8.86 0.81 6.87
C TYR A 99 -8.05 -0.48 6.94
N CYS A 100 -8.51 -1.42 7.77
CA CYS A 100 -7.84 -2.70 7.99
C CYS A 100 -8.87 -3.84 8.05
N PRO A 101 -9.39 -4.28 6.89
CA PRO A 101 -10.36 -5.36 6.85
C PRO A 101 -9.71 -6.72 7.14
N GLN A 102 -10.48 -7.66 7.69
CA GLN A 102 -10.02 -9.03 8.01
C GLN A 102 -8.93 -9.09 9.10
N ALA A 103 -9.03 -8.23 10.12
CA ALA A 103 -8.12 -8.19 11.28
C ALA A 103 -8.68 -8.90 12.52
N ASP A 104 -9.46 -9.97 12.33
CA ASP A 104 -10.29 -10.61 13.37
C ASP A 104 -9.50 -11.30 14.50
N ASP A 105 -8.20 -11.54 14.31
CA ASP A 105 -7.32 -12.12 15.34
C ASP A 105 -7.00 -11.15 16.50
N ALA A 106 -6.98 -11.68 17.72
CA ALA A 106 -6.78 -10.89 18.93
C ALA A 106 -5.41 -10.16 18.99
N GLN A 107 -4.33 -10.76 18.48
CA GLN A 107 -3.02 -10.11 18.41
C GLN A 107 -3.01 -8.99 17.36
N SER A 108 -3.72 -9.18 16.24
CA SER A 108 -3.89 -8.13 15.22
C SER A 108 -4.68 -6.94 15.76
N GLN A 109 -5.79 -7.18 16.46
CA GLN A 109 -6.56 -6.13 17.15
C GLN A 109 -5.72 -5.40 18.21
N GLN A 110 -4.96 -6.14 19.02
CA GLN A 110 -4.08 -5.55 20.04
C GLN A 110 -2.98 -4.68 19.42
N LEU A 111 -2.42 -5.10 18.28
CA LEU A 111 -1.43 -4.33 17.52
C LEU A 111 -2.04 -3.05 16.95
N LEU A 112 -3.23 -3.11 16.33
CA LEU A 112 -3.97 -1.94 15.84
C LEU A 112 -4.25 -0.94 16.97
N GLN A 113 -4.77 -1.40 18.11
CA GLN A 113 -5.03 -0.56 19.28
C GLN A 113 -3.75 0.08 19.86
N ASN A 114 -2.63 -0.66 19.87
CA ASN A 114 -1.33 -0.12 20.27
C ASN A 114 -0.85 0.98 19.31
N MET A 115 -1.03 0.80 17.99
CA MET A 115 -0.70 1.83 17.00
C MET A 115 -1.59 3.07 17.14
N MET A 116 -2.91 2.91 17.29
CA MET A 116 -3.83 4.04 17.53
C MET A 116 -3.43 4.84 18.78
N ARG A 117 -3.10 4.17 19.89
CA ARG A 117 -2.59 4.84 21.10
C ARG A 117 -1.23 5.51 20.89
N ALA A 118 -0.37 4.97 20.03
CA ALA A 118 0.95 5.54 19.73
C ALA A 118 0.89 6.73 18.76
N LEU A 119 -0.14 6.83 17.91
CA LEU A 119 -0.35 7.97 16.99
C LEU A 119 -0.73 9.26 17.73
N GLN A 120 -1.25 9.16 18.97
CA GLN A 120 -1.68 10.30 19.80
C GLN A 120 -2.71 11.24 19.16
N LEU A 121 -3.40 10.79 18.11
CA LEU A 121 -4.52 11.49 17.49
C LEU A 121 -5.74 11.49 18.44
N PRO A 122 -6.56 12.55 18.45
CA PRO A 122 -7.81 12.55 19.21
C PRO A 122 -8.76 11.47 18.67
N LEU A 123 -9.30 10.64 19.57
CA LEU A 123 -10.10 9.47 19.19
C LEU A 123 -11.41 9.84 18.47
N GLU A 124 -11.88 11.08 18.65
CA GLU A 124 -13.06 11.64 17.99
C GLU A 124 -12.83 11.90 16.49
N GLU A 125 -11.57 12.01 16.06
CA GLU A 125 -11.19 12.31 14.67
C GLU A 125 -10.77 11.07 13.86
N VAL A 126 -10.60 9.91 14.51
CA VAL A 126 -10.04 8.69 13.90
C VAL A 126 -11.05 7.55 13.91
N SER A 127 -11.48 7.09 12.73
CA SER A 127 -12.25 5.85 12.58
C SER A 127 -11.36 4.68 12.17
N LEU A 128 -11.47 3.55 12.88
CA LEU A 128 -10.93 2.26 12.42
C LEU A 128 -12.06 1.44 11.79
N TYR A 129 -11.92 1.10 10.51
CA TYR A 129 -12.92 0.33 9.77
C TYR A 129 -12.34 -1.02 9.32
N GLN A 130 -13.07 -2.10 9.59
CA GLN A 130 -12.62 -3.49 9.39
C GLN A 130 -13.56 -4.35 8.53
N GLN A 131 -14.68 -3.78 8.09
CA GLN A 131 -15.53 -4.38 7.08
C GLN A 131 -15.05 -3.94 5.69
N PRO A 132 -15.42 -4.61 4.59
CA PRO A 132 -15.14 -4.10 3.24
C PRO A 132 -15.81 -2.74 3.05
N LEU A 133 -15.09 -1.81 2.44
CA LEU A 133 -15.53 -0.44 2.17
C LEU A 133 -15.10 -0.05 0.75
N GLN A 134 -15.86 0.86 0.13
CA GLN A 134 -15.52 1.44 -1.17
C GLN A 134 -15.17 2.92 -1.03
N LEU A 135 -14.32 3.42 -1.93
CA LEU A 135 -13.92 4.83 -1.99
C LEU A 135 -15.10 5.81 -1.99
N THR A 136 -16.21 5.48 -2.66
CA THR A 136 -17.42 6.31 -2.74
C THR A 136 -18.20 6.43 -1.43
N GLN A 137 -17.92 5.57 -0.44
CA GLN A 137 -18.59 5.56 0.87
C GLN A 137 -17.80 6.32 1.95
N VAL A 138 -16.67 6.94 1.57
CA VAL A 138 -15.73 7.58 2.49
C VAL A 138 -15.60 9.06 2.17
N ASN A 139 -15.85 9.90 3.18
CA ASN A 139 -15.48 11.30 3.17
C ASN A 139 -14.44 11.53 4.28
N THR A 140 -13.16 11.48 3.93
CA THR A 140 -12.05 11.63 4.87
C THR A 140 -10.90 12.40 4.21
N ARG A 141 -10.04 13.04 5.02
CA ARG A 141 -8.90 13.82 4.53
C ARG A 141 -7.63 12.99 4.49
N PHE A 142 -7.48 12.06 5.44
CA PHE A 142 -6.30 11.21 5.58
C PHE A 142 -6.73 9.76 5.75
N CYS A 143 -6.23 8.88 4.88
CA CYS A 143 -6.58 7.47 4.89
C CYS A 143 -5.34 6.57 4.90
N VAL A 144 -5.33 5.58 5.79
CA VAL A 144 -4.29 4.56 5.87
C VAL A 144 -4.90 3.22 5.48
N LEU A 145 -4.45 2.65 4.36
CA LEU A 145 -4.90 1.35 3.87
C LEU A 145 -3.90 0.28 4.30
N PHE A 146 -4.33 -0.66 5.14
CA PHE A 146 -3.49 -1.76 5.62
C PHE A 146 -3.60 -2.97 4.68
N GLY A 147 -2.53 -3.26 3.94
CA GLY A 147 -2.39 -4.38 3.01
C GLY A 147 -2.58 -4.00 1.54
N LEU A 148 -1.78 -4.61 0.66
CA LEU A 148 -1.78 -4.33 -0.78
C LEU A 148 -3.09 -4.74 -1.46
N ALA A 149 -3.58 -5.95 -1.17
CA ALA A 149 -4.80 -6.49 -1.76
C ALA A 149 -6.03 -5.66 -1.32
N GLN A 150 -6.03 -5.23 -0.07
CA GLN A 150 -7.05 -4.38 0.54
C GLN A 150 -7.05 -2.98 -0.08
N ALA A 151 -5.87 -2.41 -0.33
CA ALA A 151 -5.73 -1.13 -1.01
C ALA A 151 -6.14 -1.20 -2.49
N ASN A 152 -5.70 -2.23 -3.20
CA ASN A 152 -6.10 -2.51 -4.59
C ASN A 152 -7.63 -2.60 -4.72
N GLN A 153 -8.29 -3.32 -3.79
CA GLN A 153 -9.75 -3.42 -3.76
C GLN A 153 -10.44 -2.09 -3.44
N PHE A 154 -9.97 -1.35 -2.43
CA PHE A 154 -10.58 -0.08 -1.99
C PHE A 154 -10.43 1.05 -3.02
N LEU A 155 -9.29 1.11 -3.70
CA LEU A 155 -8.94 2.15 -4.69
C LEU A 155 -9.27 1.77 -6.14
N ALA A 156 -9.72 0.53 -6.38
CA ALA A 156 -9.85 -0.07 -7.71
C ALA A 156 -8.55 0.02 -8.55
N THR A 157 -7.42 -0.35 -7.94
CA THR A 157 -6.09 -0.35 -8.56
C THR A 157 -5.44 -1.73 -8.55
N GLU A 158 -4.42 -1.94 -9.37
CA GLU A 158 -3.72 -3.24 -9.52
C GLU A 158 -2.22 -3.11 -9.25
N TYR A 159 -1.84 -2.69 -8.04
CA TYR A 159 -0.44 -2.64 -7.66
C TYR A 159 0.12 -4.05 -7.44
N ALA A 160 1.15 -4.40 -8.21
CA ALA A 160 1.76 -5.74 -8.19
C ALA A 160 2.70 -5.99 -6.98
N GLN A 161 3.32 -4.94 -6.43
CA GLN A 161 4.28 -5.08 -5.33
C GLN A 161 4.14 -3.96 -4.29
N MET A 162 4.28 -4.35 -3.02
CA MET A 162 4.16 -3.42 -1.89
C MET A 162 5.22 -2.30 -1.96
N ALA A 163 6.44 -2.61 -2.39
CA ALA A 163 7.54 -1.66 -2.48
C ALA A 163 7.31 -0.50 -3.46
N ALA A 164 6.38 -0.63 -4.41
CA ALA A 164 6.11 0.41 -5.41
C ALA A 164 5.24 1.57 -4.88
N VAL A 165 4.39 1.30 -3.87
CA VAL A 165 3.38 2.25 -3.36
C VAL A 165 3.72 2.82 -1.97
N ARG A 166 4.74 2.26 -1.32
CA ARG A 166 5.11 2.58 0.06
C ARG A 166 5.93 3.84 0.17
N GLY A 167 5.94 4.43 1.37
CA GLY A 167 6.66 5.69 1.63
C GLY A 167 6.16 6.88 0.79
N GLN A 168 4.96 6.80 0.22
CA GLN A 168 4.38 7.79 -0.67
C GLN A 168 2.95 8.13 -0.21
N ILE A 169 2.56 9.40 -0.37
CA ILE A 169 1.16 9.82 -0.27
C ILE A 169 0.58 9.84 -1.69
N LEU A 170 -0.53 9.14 -1.87
CA LEU A 170 -1.30 9.13 -3.10
C LEU A 170 -2.53 10.04 -2.93
N PRO A 171 -2.64 11.15 -3.69
CA PRO A 171 -3.82 12.00 -3.67
C PRO A 171 -4.96 11.35 -4.47
N TYR A 172 -6.11 11.11 -3.82
CA TYR A 172 -7.34 10.61 -4.42
C TYR A 172 -8.46 11.61 -4.17
N GLY A 173 -8.66 12.53 -5.12
CA GLY A 173 -9.51 13.71 -4.89
C GLY A 173 -8.95 14.57 -3.77
N ASP A 174 -9.79 14.92 -2.79
CA ASP A 174 -9.39 15.66 -1.58
C ASP A 174 -8.80 14.77 -0.47
N MET A 175 -8.74 13.44 -0.67
CA MET A 175 -8.20 12.48 0.30
C MET A 175 -6.73 12.15 0.03
N MET A 176 -5.91 12.25 1.07
CA MET A 176 -4.51 11.80 1.07
C MET A 176 -4.42 10.36 1.58
N VAL A 177 -4.00 9.44 0.72
CA VAL A 177 -3.95 8.00 1.01
C VAL A 177 -2.51 7.52 1.19
N VAL A 178 -2.27 6.68 2.19
CA VAL A 178 -1.01 5.93 2.36
C VAL A 178 -1.31 4.44 2.48
N ILE A 179 -0.63 3.63 1.67
CA ILE A 179 -0.80 2.17 1.62
C ILE A 179 0.33 1.54 2.44
N THR A 180 0.04 0.75 3.46
CA THR A 180 1.03 0.17 4.40
C THR A 180 0.83 -1.34 4.65
N HIS A 181 1.74 -2.01 5.37
CA HIS A 181 1.64 -3.48 5.59
C HIS A 181 0.43 -3.86 6.45
N HIS A 182 -0.17 -5.03 6.18
CA HIS A 182 -1.25 -5.61 7.00
C HIS A 182 -0.74 -6.00 8.41
N PRO A 183 -1.53 -5.87 9.49
CA PRO A 183 -1.10 -6.26 10.85
C PRO A 183 -0.64 -7.71 10.97
N GLN A 184 -1.27 -8.66 10.28
CA GLN A 184 -0.82 -10.06 10.29
C GLN A 184 0.64 -10.18 9.79
N ALA A 185 0.99 -9.52 8.68
CA ALA A 185 2.35 -9.51 8.16
C ALA A 185 3.35 -8.86 9.14
N MET A 186 2.91 -7.87 9.93
CA MET A 186 3.71 -7.27 11.01
C MET A 186 3.90 -8.18 12.23
N LEU A 187 2.99 -9.14 12.47
CA LEU A 187 3.14 -10.16 13.51
C LEU A 187 4.10 -11.26 13.04
N GLU A 188 3.98 -11.70 11.79
CA GLU A 188 4.87 -12.67 11.14
C GLU A 188 6.30 -12.13 10.97
N ASN A 189 6.46 -10.86 10.59
CA ASN A 189 7.74 -10.18 10.45
C ASN A 189 7.78 -8.84 11.22
N PRO A 190 8.34 -8.83 12.45
CA PRO A 190 8.43 -7.63 13.28
C PRO A 190 9.26 -6.48 12.69
N LEU A 191 10.11 -6.69 11.68
CA LEU A 191 10.86 -5.61 11.03
C LEU A 191 9.95 -4.64 10.27
N LEU A 192 8.82 -5.15 9.76
CA LEU A 192 7.84 -4.39 8.99
C LEU A 192 7.20 -3.27 9.82
N LYS A 193 7.15 -3.42 11.15
CA LYS A 193 6.64 -2.42 12.10
C LYS A 193 7.32 -1.07 11.95
N ARG A 194 8.63 -1.05 11.71
CA ARG A 194 9.40 0.19 11.50
C ARG A 194 8.95 0.91 10.23
N GLU A 195 8.66 0.14 9.18
CA GLU A 195 8.25 0.69 7.90
C GLU A 195 6.83 1.25 7.97
N VAL A 196 5.90 0.51 8.61
CA VAL A 196 4.53 1.01 8.86
C VAL A 196 4.54 2.28 9.70
N TRP A 197 5.39 2.36 10.72
CA TRP A 197 5.55 3.59 11.49
C TRP A 197 6.08 4.76 10.65
N GLN A 198 6.99 4.50 9.70
CA GLN A 198 7.51 5.51 8.79
C GLN A 198 6.43 6.03 7.83
N ASP A 199 5.59 5.13 7.30
CA ASP A 199 4.43 5.49 6.46
C ASP A 199 3.43 6.37 7.23
N LEU A 200 3.12 5.98 8.47
CA LEU A 200 2.23 6.73 9.37
C LEU A 200 2.78 8.11 9.73
N CYS A 201 4.07 8.21 10.07
CA CYS A 201 4.73 9.49 10.35
C CYS A 201 4.73 10.44 9.14
N LEU A 202 4.86 9.89 7.94
CA LEU A 202 4.84 10.65 6.69
C LEU A 202 3.45 11.27 6.44
N LEU A 203 2.37 10.54 6.75
CA LEU A 203 1.00 11.08 6.68
C LEU A 203 0.72 12.13 7.78
N LEU A 204 1.18 11.89 9.02
CA LEU A 204 1.08 12.84 10.13
C LEU A 204 1.79 14.16 9.82
N ALA A 205 3.00 14.10 9.25
CA ALA A 205 3.74 15.30 8.83
C ALA A 205 2.98 16.10 7.76
N LYS A 206 2.30 15.41 6.83
CA LYS A 206 1.46 16.10 5.84
C LYS A 206 0.22 16.74 6.45
N ASN A 207 -0.38 16.14 7.48
CA ASN A 207 -1.48 16.79 8.22
C ASN A 207 -1.03 18.10 8.89
N THR A 208 0.16 18.13 9.51
CA THR A 208 0.68 19.36 10.12
C THR A 208 0.99 20.47 9.11
N ASP A 209 1.42 20.10 7.90
CA ASP A 209 1.66 21.03 6.78
C ASP A 209 0.35 21.63 6.23
N VAL A 210 -0.75 20.87 6.24
CA VAL A 210 -2.08 21.32 5.78
C VAL A 210 -2.86 22.11 6.87
N ALA A 211 -2.39 22.07 8.12
CA ALA A 211 -3.01 22.77 9.25
C ALA A 211 -2.37 24.13 9.60
N THR A 212 -1.33 24.54 8.86
CA THR A 212 -0.57 25.79 9.06
C THR A 212 -0.96 26.85 8.02
#